data_AF-Q9I1J1-F1
#
_entry.id   AF-Q9I1J1-F1
#
_cell.length_a   1.000
_cell.length_b   1.000
_cell.length_c   1.000
_cell.angle_alpha   90.00
_cell.angle_beta   90.00
_cell.angle_gamma   90.00
#
_symmetry.space_group_name_H-M   'P 1'
#
loop_
_entity.id
_entity.type
_entity.pdbx_description
1 polymer ?
#
loop_
_entity_poly.entity_id
_entity_poly.type
_entity_poly.pdbx_seq_one_letter_code
_entity_poly.pdbx_strand_id
1 'polypeptide(L)'
;MIPPGAQTPCPAGTRGDEATQLRRFVASVPNRISIGAARGAAPLSALLGLLLLGGAWTLRDHPGPGHEAAALCLLAAAALLMCLACLQRNARSAPFLVLGQGRLRARSLSAPLDLLEVADLRLEDGVWFSAIVLELHGKALPAPSTRPLDPFAARAVSECRDGPRVRLLSPGWRLNGRNLSLLEAAEVIDLYLDIARAQARLRQLGEIPPSASSSLPTPRIFP
;
A
#
# COMPACT_ATOMS: atom_id res chain seq x y z
N MET A 1 18.66 -26.63 51.03
CA MET A 1 18.45 -27.05 49.62
C MET A 1 16.98 -26.89 49.31
N ILE A 2 16.58 -25.79 48.67
CA ILE A 2 15.20 -25.57 48.21
C ILE A 2 15.14 -26.12 46.78
N PRO A 3 14.27 -27.09 46.48
CA PRO A 3 14.22 -27.68 45.14
C PRO A 3 13.70 -26.64 44.14
N PRO A 4 14.29 -26.57 42.94
CA PRO A 4 13.93 -25.59 41.93
C PRO A 4 12.53 -25.84 41.39
N GLY A 5 11.75 -24.75 41.38
CA GLY A 5 10.46 -24.52 40.76
C GLY A 5 9.87 -25.68 39.96
N ALA A 6 8.88 -26.33 40.57
CA ALA A 6 7.85 -27.04 39.83
C ALA A 6 7.25 -26.07 38.81
N GLN A 7 7.55 -26.30 37.52
CA GLN A 7 6.83 -25.68 36.43
C GLN A 7 5.39 -26.17 36.54
N THR A 8 4.53 -25.36 37.16
CA THR A 8 3.08 -25.59 37.16
C THR A 8 2.65 -25.75 35.70
N PRO A 9 2.13 -26.92 35.30
CA PRO A 9 1.60 -27.10 33.96
C PRO A 9 0.48 -26.06 33.77
N CYS A 10 0.61 -25.21 32.76
CA CYS A 10 -0.42 -24.25 32.41
C CYS A 10 -1.76 -25.01 32.29
N PRO A 11 -2.82 -24.59 33.01
CA PRO A 11 -4.06 -25.35 33.04
C PRO A 11 -4.61 -25.46 31.62
N ALA A 12 -4.89 -26.68 31.16
CA ALA A 12 -5.27 -26.99 29.79
C ALA A 12 -6.47 -26.16 29.26
N GLY A 13 -7.32 -25.64 30.16
CA GLY A 13 -8.40 -24.71 29.81
C GLY A 13 -7.93 -23.43 29.14
N THR A 14 -6.79 -22.85 29.54
CA THR A 14 -6.32 -21.58 28.97
C THR A 14 -5.90 -21.71 27.52
N ARG A 15 -5.36 -22.86 27.12
CA ARG A 15 -4.91 -23.11 25.74
C ARG A 15 -6.09 -23.20 24.77
N GLY A 16 -7.17 -23.87 25.17
CA GLY A 16 -8.38 -23.98 24.36
C GLY A 16 -9.09 -22.62 24.20
N ASP A 17 -9.10 -21.82 25.26
CA ASP A 17 -9.67 -20.47 25.23
C ASP A 17 -8.85 -19.53 24.34
N GLU A 18 -7.52 -19.54 24.46
CA GLU A 18 -6.60 -18.76 23.61
C GLU A 18 -6.81 -19.10 22.14
N ALA A 19 -6.81 -20.38 21.78
CA ALA A 19 -6.96 -20.79 20.38
C ALA A 19 -8.35 -20.43 19.82
N THR A 20 -9.39 -20.55 20.63
CA THR A 20 -10.75 -20.15 20.23
C THR A 20 -10.84 -18.64 19.96
N GLN A 21 -10.24 -17.82 20.82
CA GLN A 21 -10.20 -16.37 20.64
C GLN A 21 -9.43 -15.98 19.38
N LEU A 22 -8.25 -16.56 19.16
CA LEU A 22 -7.44 -16.30 17.97
C LEU A 22 -8.16 -16.70 16.68
N ARG A 23 -8.87 -17.83 16.66
CA ARG A 23 -9.68 -18.24 15.50
C ARG A 23 -10.78 -17.23 15.18
N ARG A 24 -11.50 -16.77 16.20
CA ARG A 24 -12.56 -15.76 16.02
C ARG A 24 -12.00 -14.46 15.45
N PHE A 25 -10.85 -14.02 15.96
CA PHE A 25 -10.17 -12.83 15.46
C PHE A 25 -9.75 -13.01 13.98
N VAL A 26 -9.04 -14.09 13.65
CA VAL A 26 -8.63 -14.36 12.26
C VAL A 26 -9.83 -14.49 11.32
N ALA A 27 -10.95 -15.05 11.78
CA ALA A 27 -12.17 -15.20 10.99
C ALA A 27 -12.96 -13.89 10.82
N SER A 28 -12.79 -12.91 11.72
CA SER A 28 -13.51 -11.63 11.67
C SER A 28 -13.01 -10.67 10.60
N VAL A 29 -11.78 -10.88 10.09
CA VAL A 29 -11.15 -9.98 9.12
C VAL A 29 -11.14 -10.63 7.73
N PRO A 30 -11.37 -9.87 6.64
CA PRO A 30 -11.34 -10.44 5.31
C PRO A 30 -10.00 -11.14 5.02
N ASN A 31 -10.04 -12.30 4.36
CA ASN A 31 -8.82 -13.05 4.04
C ASN A 31 -7.89 -12.28 3.08
N ARG A 32 -8.45 -11.36 2.29
CA ARG A 32 -7.72 -10.58 1.31
C ARG A 32 -8.34 -9.19 1.12
N ILE A 33 -7.49 -8.18 1.11
CA ILE A 33 -7.85 -6.81 0.70
C ILE A 33 -6.87 -6.29 -0.35
N SER A 34 -7.32 -5.28 -1.09
CA SER A 34 -6.52 -4.60 -2.09
C SER A 34 -6.57 -3.09 -1.86
N ILE A 35 -5.39 -2.50 -1.77
CA ILE A 35 -5.20 -1.06 -1.57
C ILE A 35 -4.74 -0.45 -2.89
N GLY A 36 -5.43 0.60 -3.31
CA GLY A 36 -5.14 1.39 -4.50
C GLY A 36 -4.63 2.79 -4.15
N ALA A 37 -4.23 3.53 -5.18
CA ALA A 37 -3.90 4.94 -5.06
C ALA A 37 -5.18 5.80 -4.97
N ALA A 38 -5.22 6.75 -4.04
CA ALA A 38 -6.35 7.66 -3.86
C ALA A 38 -6.24 8.97 -4.65
N ARG A 39 -5.04 9.59 -4.70
CA ARG A 39 -4.95 11.02 -5.04
C ARG A 39 -5.52 11.32 -6.44
N GLY A 40 -6.41 12.30 -6.42
CA GLY A 40 -7.24 12.81 -7.50
C GLY A 40 -6.41 13.52 -8.57
N ALA A 41 -6.90 13.52 -9.81
CA ALA A 41 -6.53 14.52 -10.80
C ALA A 41 -7.25 15.84 -10.49
N ALA A 42 -8.06 15.88 -9.41
CA ALA A 42 -8.81 17.05 -8.96
C ALA A 42 -7.95 18.34 -8.90
N PRO A 43 -6.76 18.35 -8.26
CA PRO A 43 -5.91 19.55 -8.29
C PRO A 43 -5.43 19.88 -9.70
N LEU A 44 -5.11 18.87 -10.52
CA LEU A 44 -4.67 19.11 -11.91
C LEU A 44 -5.80 19.65 -12.79
N SER A 45 -7.04 19.17 -12.63
CA SER A 45 -8.20 19.67 -13.36
C SER A 45 -8.59 21.07 -12.89
N ALA A 46 -8.44 21.38 -11.60
CA ALA A 46 -8.65 22.72 -11.08
C ALA A 46 -7.58 23.69 -11.61
N LEU A 47 -6.31 23.29 -11.61
CA LEU A 47 -5.20 24.05 -12.20
C LEU A 47 -5.40 24.24 -13.70
N LEU A 48 -5.87 23.21 -14.41
CA LEU A 48 -6.21 23.31 -15.83
C LEU A 48 -7.33 24.32 -16.06
N GLY A 49 -8.40 24.27 -15.27
CA GLY A 49 -9.48 25.24 -15.33
C GLY A 49 -9.00 26.67 -15.08
N LEU A 50 -8.16 26.87 -14.06
CA LEU A 50 -7.61 28.18 -13.72
C LEU A 50 -6.65 28.70 -14.81
N LEU A 51 -5.82 27.82 -15.39
CA LEU A 51 -4.92 28.13 -16.48
C LEU A 51 -5.70 28.52 -17.74
N LEU A 52 -6.74 27.78 -18.08
CA LEU A 52 -7.57 28.06 -19.27
C LEU A 52 -8.38 29.36 -19.09
N LEU A 53 -8.97 29.59 -17.92
CA LEU A 53 -9.71 30.82 -17.62
C LEU A 53 -8.79 32.04 -17.61
N GLY A 54 -7.67 31.95 -16.88
CA GLY A 54 -6.68 33.03 -16.82
C GLY A 54 -6.05 33.31 -18.18
N GLY A 55 -5.70 32.27 -18.94
CA GLY A 55 -5.18 32.39 -20.29
C GLY A 55 -6.17 32.99 -21.29
N ALA A 56 -7.44 32.60 -21.22
CA ALA A 56 -8.48 33.19 -22.06
C ALA A 56 -8.71 34.67 -21.73
N TRP A 57 -8.65 35.03 -20.44
CA TRP A 57 -8.79 36.41 -20.00
C TRP A 57 -7.63 37.30 -20.48
N THR A 58 -6.39 36.84 -20.31
CA THR A 58 -5.21 37.59 -20.77
C THR A 58 -5.14 37.73 -22.30
N LEU A 59 -5.50 36.67 -23.04
CA LEU A 59 -5.55 36.71 -24.50
C LEU A 59 -6.66 37.63 -25.04
N ARG A 60 -7.76 37.79 -24.30
CA ARG A 60 -8.86 38.68 -24.69
C ARG A 60 -8.51 40.15 -24.50
N ASP A 61 -7.91 40.51 -23.37
CA ASP A 61 -7.73 41.92 -22.98
C ASP A 61 -6.41 42.52 -23.53
N HIS A 62 -5.45 41.70 -23.95
CA HIS A 62 -4.17 42.15 -24.50
C HIS A 62 -3.84 41.53 -25.87
N PRO A 63 -4.54 41.92 -26.95
CA PRO A 63 -4.18 41.54 -28.31
C PRO A 63 -2.90 42.26 -28.73
N GLY A 64 -1.74 41.65 -28.44
CA GLY A 64 -0.42 42.16 -28.78
C GLY A 64 0.37 41.26 -29.75
N PRO A 65 1.45 41.78 -30.35
CA PRO A 65 2.42 40.93 -31.04
C PRO A 65 3.01 39.93 -30.04
N GLY A 66 2.75 38.64 -30.26
CA GLY A 66 3.06 37.56 -29.31
C GLY A 66 1.85 36.78 -28.79
N HIS A 67 0.62 37.20 -29.12
CA HIS A 67 -0.61 36.48 -28.76
C HIS A 67 -0.59 35.03 -29.24
N GLU A 68 -0.07 34.75 -30.45
CA GLU A 68 0.05 33.39 -30.98
C GLU A 68 0.97 32.53 -30.11
N ALA A 69 2.13 33.08 -29.69
CA ALA A 69 3.06 32.37 -28.83
C ALA A 69 2.48 32.11 -27.43
N ALA A 70 1.76 33.08 -26.86
CA ALA A 70 1.06 32.91 -25.59
C ALA A 70 -0.06 31.86 -25.68
N ALA A 71 -0.85 31.88 -26.76
CA ALA A 71 -1.88 30.89 -27.02
C ALA A 71 -1.30 29.48 -27.20
N LEU A 72 -0.20 29.33 -27.94
CA LEU A 72 0.51 28.06 -28.09
C LEU A 72 1.07 27.56 -26.74
N CYS A 73 1.64 28.45 -25.92
CA CYS A 73 2.13 28.10 -24.59
C CYS A 73 0.99 27.61 -23.68
N LEU A 74 -0.15 28.30 -23.69
CA LEU A 74 -1.35 27.90 -22.95
C LEU A 74 -1.89 26.55 -23.42
N LEU A 75 -1.96 26.31 -24.73
CA LEU A 75 -2.37 25.02 -25.30
C LEU A 75 -1.41 23.90 -24.90
N ALA A 76 -0.10 24.14 -24.94
CA ALA A 76 0.90 23.16 -24.52
C ALA A 76 0.78 22.81 -23.03
N ALA A 77 0.62 23.83 -22.18
CA ALA A 77 0.43 23.64 -20.75
C ALA A 77 -0.90 22.93 -20.43
N ALA A 78 -1.98 23.26 -21.14
CA ALA A 78 -3.27 22.57 -21.02
C ALA A 78 -3.18 21.10 -21.45
N ALA A 79 -2.51 20.81 -22.57
CA ALA A 79 -2.26 19.46 -23.04
C ALA A 79 -1.42 18.65 -22.04
N LEU A 80 -0.39 19.26 -21.44
CA LEU A 80 0.43 18.65 -20.40
C LEU A 80 -0.40 18.31 -19.15
N LEU A 81 -1.23 19.24 -18.68
CA LEU A 81 -2.11 19.00 -17.52
C LEU A 81 -3.14 17.91 -17.80
N MET A 82 -3.71 17.89 -19.01
CA MET A 82 -4.60 16.81 -19.45
C MET A 82 -3.88 15.46 -19.48
N CYS A 83 -2.66 15.41 -20.01
CA CYS A 83 -1.83 14.21 -20.02
C CYS A 83 -1.55 13.71 -18.59
N LEU A 84 -1.12 14.60 -17.69
CA LEU A 84 -0.92 14.28 -16.28
C LEU A 84 -2.20 13.79 -15.60
N ALA A 85 -3.34 14.42 -15.86
CA ALA A 85 -4.64 14.00 -15.33
C ALA A 85 -5.03 12.59 -15.83
N CYS A 86 -4.77 12.28 -17.10
CA CYS A 86 -4.98 10.96 -17.68
C CYS A 86 -4.07 9.90 -17.04
N LEU A 87 -2.77 10.19 -16.90
CA LEU A 87 -1.81 9.30 -16.22
C LEU A 87 -2.23 9.02 -14.77
N GLN A 88 -2.66 10.06 -14.04
CA GLN A 88 -3.16 9.93 -12.67
C GLN A 88 -4.44 9.11 -12.58
N ARG A 89 -5.37 9.25 -13.54
CA ARG A 89 -6.58 8.40 -13.60
C ARG A 89 -6.22 6.94 -13.84
N ASN A 90 -5.31 6.68 -14.77
CA ASN A 90 -4.89 5.31 -15.08
C ASN A 90 -4.17 4.67 -13.88
N ALA A 91 -3.36 5.44 -13.14
CA ALA A 91 -2.71 4.98 -11.91
C ALA A 91 -3.69 4.57 -10.79
N ARG A 92 -4.97 4.96 -10.84
CA ARG A 92 -5.99 4.55 -9.85
C ARG A 92 -6.69 3.24 -10.14
N SER A 93 -6.64 2.76 -11.38
CA SER A 93 -7.47 1.65 -11.83
C SER A 93 -7.03 0.31 -11.24
N ALA A 94 -5.74 0.14 -11.01
CA ALA A 94 -5.17 -1.08 -10.46
C ALA A 94 -4.81 -0.93 -8.97
N PRO A 95 -5.14 -1.90 -8.12
CA PRO A 95 -4.57 -1.96 -6.78
C PRO A 95 -3.06 -2.17 -6.89
N PHE A 96 -2.28 -1.35 -6.18
CA PHE A 96 -0.82 -1.50 -6.19
C PHE A 96 -0.34 -2.46 -5.10
N LEU A 97 -1.16 -2.64 -4.06
CA LEU A 97 -0.87 -3.40 -2.86
C LEU A 97 -2.03 -4.36 -2.56
N VAL A 98 -1.69 -5.59 -2.20
CA VAL A 98 -2.65 -6.63 -1.82
C VAL A 98 -2.14 -7.29 -0.56
N LEU A 99 -2.98 -7.32 0.47
CA LEU A 99 -2.70 -7.99 1.75
C LEU A 99 -3.59 -9.22 1.84
N GLY A 100 -3.02 -10.35 2.24
CA GLY A 100 -3.78 -11.56 2.50
C GLY A 100 -2.89 -12.79 2.68
N GLN A 101 -3.44 -13.84 3.32
CA GLN A 101 -2.72 -15.10 3.56
C GLN A 101 -1.36 -14.93 4.27
N GLY A 102 -1.23 -13.93 5.15
CA GLY A 102 0.03 -13.63 5.84
C GLY A 102 1.11 -13.01 4.93
N ARG A 103 0.75 -12.54 3.73
CA ARG A 103 1.70 -11.94 2.77
C ARG A 103 1.21 -10.60 2.25
N LEU A 104 2.16 -9.73 1.96
CA LEU A 104 1.99 -8.46 1.28
C LEU A 104 2.54 -8.57 -0.14
N ARG A 105 1.66 -8.41 -1.12
CA ARG A 105 2.02 -8.37 -2.54
C ARG A 105 1.93 -6.94 -3.04
N ALA A 106 3.03 -6.41 -3.53
CA ALA A 106 3.04 -5.13 -4.22
C ALA A 106 3.46 -5.32 -5.68
N ARG A 107 2.87 -4.54 -6.59
CA ARG A 107 3.14 -4.64 -8.04
C ARG A 107 4.62 -4.41 -8.39
N SER A 108 5.30 -3.60 -7.58
CA SER A 108 6.71 -3.22 -7.77
C SER A 108 7.70 -4.11 -7.02
N LEU A 109 7.24 -5.14 -6.29
CA LEU A 109 8.12 -6.16 -5.72
C LEU A 109 8.12 -7.39 -6.62
N SER A 110 9.28 -8.02 -6.77
CA SER A 110 9.43 -9.29 -7.52
C SER A 110 8.77 -10.46 -6.81
N ALA A 111 8.72 -10.43 -5.47
CA ALA A 111 8.18 -11.46 -4.62
C ALA A 111 7.24 -10.88 -3.55
N PRO A 112 6.25 -11.65 -3.05
CA PRO A 112 5.50 -11.26 -1.87
C PRO A 112 6.41 -11.11 -0.66
N LEU A 113 6.19 -10.08 0.15
CA LEU A 113 6.78 -9.92 1.47
C LEU A 113 5.97 -10.73 2.48
N ASP A 114 6.63 -11.54 3.31
CA ASP A 114 5.96 -12.23 4.42
C ASP A 114 5.73 -11.23 5.57
N LEU A 115 4.49 -11.13 6.03
CA LEU A 115 4.09 -10.20 7.08
C LEU A 115 4.74 -10.51 8.43
N LEU A 116 5.16 -11.76 8.65
CA LEU A 116 5.90 -12.14 9.86
C LEU A 116 7.34 -11.60 9.87
N GLU A 117 7.84 -11.14 8.73
CA GLU A 117 9.20 -10.58 8.63
C GLU A 117 9.24 -9.10 8.98
N VAL A 118 8.09 -8.44 9.02
CA VAL A 118 7.95 -7.04 9.42
C VAL A 118 8.05 -6.93 10.94
N ALA A 119 9.06 -6.18 11.39
CA ALA A 119 9.30 -5.86 12.77
C ALA A 119 8.43 -4.69 13.22
N ASP A 120 8.45 -3.60 12.45
CA ASP A 120 7.79 -2.36 12.82
C ASP A 120 7.30 -1.58 11.59
N LEU A 121 6.41 -0.62 11.86
CA LEU A 121 5.79 0.30 10.91
C LEU A 121 6.19 1.74 11.24
N ARG A 122 6.68 2.47 10.24
CA ARG A 122 6.92 3.91 10.36
C ARG A 122 6.16 4.67 9.29
N LEU A 123 5.74 5.87 9.65
CA LEU A 123 4.96 6.75 8.78
C LEU A 123 5.82 7.94 8.38
N GLU A 124 5.84 8.21 7.08
CA GLU A 124 6.51 9.36 6.50
C GLU A 124 5.47 10.10 5.65
N ASP A 125 5.06 11.29 6.09
CA ASP A 125 4.20 12.13 5.26
C ASP A 125 5.03 13.09 4.43
N GLY A 126 4.80 13.08 3.13
CA GLY A 126 5.55 13.86 2.16
C GLY A 126 4.61 14.66 1.26
N VAL A 127 5.14 15.74 0.69
CA VAL A 127 4.36 16.69 -0.12
C VAL A 127 3.63 15.97 -1.26
N TRP A 128 4.35 15.12 -2.00
CA TRP A 128 3.81 14.41 -3.15
C TRP A 128 3.35 12.99 -2.83
N PHE A 129 4.08 12.30 -1.96
CA PHE A 129 3.84 10.93 -1.57
C PHE A 129 3.89 10.80 -0.06
N SER A 130 2.93 10.08 0.48
CA SER A 130 3.02 9.50 1.81
C SER A 130 3.65 8.10 1.71
N ALA A 131 4.45 7.73 2.69
CA ALA A 131 5.11 6.45 2.79
C ALA A 131 4.74 5.73 4.07
N ILE A 132 4.49 4.43 3.95
CA ILE A 132 4.46 3.50 5.06
C ILE A 132 5.71 2.63 4.93
N VAL A 133 6.60 2.73 5.91
CA VAL A 133 7.89 2.04 5.94
C VAL A 133 7.75 0.80 6.79
N LEU A 134 8.03 -0.36 6.21
CA LEU A 134 8.05 -1.65 6.88
C LEU A 134 9.50 -1.98 7.21
N GLU A 135 9.87 -1.91 8.49
CA GLU A 135 11.19 -2.35 8.95
C GLU A 135 11.20 -3.88 9.08
N LEU A 136 12.24 -4.55 8.59
CA LEU A 136 12.32 -6.02 8.57
C LEU A 136 13.33 -6.52 9.61
N HIS A 137 13.10 -7.72 10.15
CA HIS A 137 13.96 -8.37 11.15
C HIS A 137 15.36 -8.80 10.66
N GLY A 138 15.87 -8.30 9.53
CA GLY A 138 17.20 -8.70 9.02
C GLY A 138 17.21 -9.77 7.93
N LYS A 139 16.05 -10.21 7.43
CA LYS A 139 15.93 -11.21 6.36
C LYS A 139 16.15 -10.64 4.95
N ALA A 140 16.19 -11.54 3.96
CA ALA A 140 16.34 -11.22 2.55
C ALA A 140 15.30 -10.22 2.05
N LEU A 141 15.78 -9.12 1.46
CA LEU A 141 14.92 -8.10 0.88
C LEU A 141 14.23 -8.65 -0.39
N PRO A 142 12.91 -8.43 -0.58
CA PRO A 142 12.28 -8.73 -1.86
C PRO A 142 12.91 -7.84 -2.93
N ALA A 143 13.46 -8.47 -3.98
CA ALA A 143 14.10 -7.71 -5.05
C ALA A 143 13.08 -6.80 -5.75
N PRO A 144 13.50 -5.64 -6.28
CA PRO A 144 12.62 -4.79 -7.07
C PRO A 144 12.10 -5.54 -8.30
N SER A 145 10.85 -5.25 -8.67
CA SER A 145 10.28 -5.78 -9.90
C SER A 145 10.98 -5.18 -11.12
N THR A 146 11.20 -5.98 -12.14
CA THR A 146 11.70 -5.52 -13.45
C THR A 146 10.62 -4.86 -14.30
N ARG A 147 9.38 -4.84 -13.83
CA ARG A 147 8.25 -4.25 -14.57
C ARG A 147 8.38 -2.74 -14.61
N PRO A 148 8.13 -2.11 -15.77
CA PRO A 148 8.05 -0.65 -15.84
C PRO A 148 6.92 -0.16 -14.93
N LEU A 149 7.23 0.83 -14.10
CA LEU A 149 6.28 1.52 -13.23
C LEU A 149 6.25 2.99 -13.62
N ASP A 150 5.04 3.56 -13.68
CA ASP A 150 4.90 5.00 -13.89
C ASP A 150 5.60 5.75 -12.74
N PRO A 151 6.30 6.85 -13.02
CA PRO A 151 7.06 7.60 -12.01
C PRO A 151 6.18 8.15 -10.89
N PHE A 152 4.87 8.31 -11.14
CA PHE A 152 3.89 8.79 -10.19
C PHE A 152 2.95 7.71 -9.65
N ALA A 153 3.14 6.45 -10.04
CA ALA A 153 2.35 5.35 -9.50
C ALA A 153 2.77 5.03 -8.06
N ALA A 154 1.79 4.59 -7.28
CA ALA A 154 2.07 3.98 -5.99
C ALA A 154 2.95 2.73 -6.17
N ARG A 155 3.95 2.57 -5.31
CA ARG A 155 4.97 1.51 -5.41
C ARG A 155 5.56 1.17 -4.05
N ALA A 156 5.90 -0.09 -3.87
CA ALA A 156 6.80 -0.56 -2.84
C ALA A 156 8.26 -0.55 -3.33
N VAL A 157 9.17 0.01 -2.54
CA VAL A 157 10.61 0.07 -2.81
C VAL A 157 11.34 -0.62 -1.67
N SER A 158 12.26 -1.50 -2.03
CA SER A 158 13.10 -2.23 -1.09
C SER A 158 14.40 -1.44 -0.87
N GLU A 159 14.69 -1.05 0.37
CA GLU A 159 15.90 -0.31 0.75
C GLU A 159 16.73 -1.06 1.80
N CYS A 160 18.07 -0.96 1.71
CA CYS A 160 19.00 -1.52 2.71
C CYS A 160 19.83 -0.46 3.46
N ARG A 161 19.74 0.83 3.08
CA ARG A 161 20.73 1.86 3.47
C ARG A 161 20.87 2.03 4.99
N ASP A 162 19.75 1.98 5.72
CA ASP A 162 19.73 2.10 7.19
C ASP A 162 19.11 0.85 7.84
N GLY A 163 19.30 -0.30 7.20
CA GLY A 163 18.64 -1.56 7.56
C GLY A 163 17.63 -2.01 6.50
N PRO A 164 17.26 -3.31 6.51
CA PRO A 164 16.37 -3.89 5.52
C PRO A 164 14.94 -3.38 5.76
N ARG A 165 14.42 -2.61 4.81
CA ARG A 165 13.06 -2.07 4.87
C ARG A 165 12.37 -2.07 3.52
N VAL A 166 11.04 -2.07 3.54
CA VAL A 166 10.19 -1.89 2.37
C VAL A 166 9.36 -0.62 2.56
N ARG A 167 9.59 0.39 1.72
CA ARG A 167 8.82 1.64 1.71
C ARG A 167 7.68 1.56 0.71
N LEU A 168 6.46 1.65 1.21
CA LEU A 168 5.24 1.70 0.42
C LEU A 168 4.92 3.18 0.13
N LEU A 169 5.35 3.66 -1.04
CA LEU A 169 5.12 5.02 -1.51
C LEU A 169 3.76 5.10 -2.21
N SER A 170 2.89 6.00 -1.78
CA SER A 170 1.62 6.25 -2.45
C SER A 170 1.26 7.73 -2.40
N PRO A 171 0.73 8.30 -3.51
CA PRO A 171 0.19 9.66 -3.47
C PRO A 171 -1.09 9.71 -2.61
N GLY A 172 -1.71 8.57 -2.30
CA GLY A 172 -2.75 8.47 -1.29
C GLY A 172 -3.32 7.06 -1.22
N TRP A 173 -4.08 6.74 -0.20
CA TRP A 173 -4.46 5.36 0.11
C TRP A 173 -5.94 5.16 -0.13
N ARG A 174 -6.34 4.11 -0.85
CA ARG A 174 -7.74 3.83 -1.16
C ARG A 174 -8.06 2.36 -0.92
N LEU A 175 -9.14 2.08 -0.19
CA LEU A 175 -9.64 0.73 0.07
C LEU A 175 -11.14 0.69 -0.24
N ASN A 176 -11.57 -0.25 -1.07
CA ASN A 176 -12.99 -0.41 -1.47
C ASN A 176 -13.66 0.89 -1.93
N GLY A 177 -12.92 1.72 -2.68
CA GLY A 177 -13.40 3.01 -3.19
C GLY A 177 -13.32 4.17 -2.19
N ARG A 178 -13.10 3.90 -0.89
CA ARG A 178 -12.95 4.91 0.16
C ARG A 178 -11.50 5.37 0.27
N ASN A 179 -11.28 6.68 0.30
CA ASN A 179 -9.97 7.24 0.62
C ASN A 179 -9.66 7.04 2.10
N LEU A 180 -8.44 6.63 2.38
CA LEU A 180 -7.88 6.47 3.72
C LEU A 180 -6.86 7.57 3.96
N SER A 181 -6.84 8.09 5.18
CA SER A 181 -5.69 8.82 5.70
C SER A 181 -4.45 7.91 5.80
N LEU A 182 -3.27 8.52 5.96
CA LEU A 182 -2.03 7.75 6.17
C LEU A 182 -2.11 6.86 7.42
N LEU A 183 -2.71 7.36 8.50
CA LEU A 183 -2.90 6.61 9.74
C LEU A 183 -3.86 5.43 9.55
N GLU A 184 -5.04 5.66 8.95
CA GLU A 184 -5.99 4.56 8.67
C GLU A 184 -5.37 3.49 7.75
N ALA A 185 -4.54 3.90 6.77
CA ALA A 185 -3.85 2.95 5.92
C ALA A 185 -2.81 2.12 6.69
N ALA A 186 -2.12 2.72 7.65
CA ALA A 186 -1.19 2.05 8.55
C ALA A 186 -1.92 1.08 9.48
N GLU A 187 -3.03 1.49 10.09
CA GLU A 187 -3.87 0.63 10.94
C GLU A 187 -4.38 -0.60 10.19
N VAL A 188 -4.77 -0.43 8.92
CA VAL A 188 -5.15 -1.57 8.08
C VAL A 188 -3.98 -2.52 7.85
N ILE A 189 -2.76 -2.01 7.60
CA ILE A 189 -1.59 -2.87 7.43
C ILE A 189 -1.24 -3.58 8.74
N ASP A 190 -1.26 -2.86 9.86
CA ASP A 190 -0.95 -3.36 11.19
C ASP A 190 -1.93 -4.47 11.61
N LEU A 191 -3.23 -4.29 11.33
CA LEU A 191 -4.24 -5.32 11.52
C LEU A 191 -3.88 -6.62 10.78
N TYR A 192 -3.35 -6.53 9.56
CA TYR A 192 -2.91 -7.71 8.81
C TYR A 192 -1.59 -8.31 9.32
N LEU A 193 -0.71 -7.52 9.93
CA LEU A 193 0.46 -8.03 10.67
C LEU A 193 -0.01 -8.86 11.87
N ASP A 194 -0.96 -8.35 12.64
CA ASP A 194 -1.50 -9.05 13.81
C ASP A 194 -2.23 -10.33 13.43
N ILE A 195 -2.97 -10.34 12.31
CA ILE A 195 -3.57 -11.58 11.79
C ILE A 195 -2.49 -12.59 11.40
N ALA A 196 -1.40 -12.15 10.75
CA ALA A 196 -0.30 -13.05 10.40
C ALA A 196 0.34 -13.66 11.64
N ARG A 197 0.58 -12.84 12.68
CA ARG A 197 1.10 -13.27 13.99
C ARG A 197 0.13 -14.24 14.68
N ALA A 198 -1.17 -13.93 14.70
CA ALA A 198 -2.21 -14.79 15.27
C ALA A 198 -2.30 -16.15 14.55
N GLN A 199 -2.23 -16.16 13.21
CA GLN A 199 -2.18 -17.40 12.44
C GLN A 199 -0.91 -18.20 12.74
N ALA A 200 0.25 -17.56 12.85
CA ALA A 200 1.49 -18.23 13.25
C ALA A 200 1.38 -18.84 14.65
N ARG A 201 0.77 -18.11 15.60
CA ARG A 201 0.53 -18.58 16.97
C ARG A 201 -0.40 -19.80 16.98
N LEU A 202 -1.50 -19.77 16.24
CA LEU A 202 -2.40 -20.91 16.09
C LEU A 202 -1.70 -22.14 15.47
N ARG A 203 -0.76 -21.95 14.52
CA ARG A 203 0.07 -23.05 13.99
C ARG A 203 0.95 -23.66 15.08
N GLN A 204 1.58 -22.82 15.93
CA GLN A 204 2.40 -23.29 17.06
C GLN A 204 1.58 -24.03 18.12
N LEU A 205 0.32 -23.63 18.32
CA LEU A 205 -0.60 -24.34 19.21
C LEU A 205 -1.03 -25.70 18.65
N GLY A 206 -0.67 -26.04 17.42
CA GLY A 206 -1.04 -27.30 16.76
C GLY A 206 -2.47 -27.31 16.21
N GLU A 207 -3.07 -26.12 16.05
CA GLU A 207 -4.51 -25.95 15.87
C GLU A 207 -4.95 -25.43 14.48
N ILE A 208 -4.01 -25.27 13.53
CA ILE A 208 -4.32 -24.98 12.11
C ILE A 208 -4.04 -26.23 11.25
N PRO A 209 -5.04 -26.82 10.57
CA PRO A 209 -4.77 -27.75 9.49
C PRO A 209 -3.97 -27.00 8.41
N PRO A 210 -2.87 -27.58 7.88
CA PRO A 210 -2.00 -26.90 6.94
C PRO A 210 -2.88 -26.28 5.86
N SER A 211 -2.80 -24.94 5.73
CA SER A 211 -3.57 -24.17 4.76
C SER A 211 -3.67 -25.03 3.53
N ALA A 212 -4.88 -25.54 3.25
CA ALA A 212 -5.10 -26.38 2.10
C ALA A 212 -4.40 -25.65 0.97
N SER A 213 -3.40 -26.30 0.38
CA SER A 213 -2.76 -25.91 -0.86
C SER A 213 -3.86 -25.92 -1.91
N SER A 214 -4.75 -24.95 -1.80
CA SER A 214 -5.62 -24.49 -2.83
C SER A 214 -4.64 -23.88 -3.81
N SER A 215 -4.15 -24.75 -4.67
CA SER A 215 -3.79 -24.51 -6.06
C SER A 215 -4.97 -23.81 -6.76
N LEU A 216 -5.40 -22.67 -6.23
CA LEU A 216 -6.15 -21.70 -7.01
C LEU A 216 -5.10 -21.08 -7.93
N PRO A 217 -5.31 -21.16 -9.25
CA PRO A 217 -4.34 -20.68 -10.21
C PRO A 217 -4.02 -19.24 -9.86
N THR A 218 -2.72 -18.94 -9.79
CA THR A 218 -2.18 -17.59 -9.62
C THR A 218 -3.05 -16.66 -10.45
N PRO A 219 -3.98 -15.88 -9.86
CA PRO A 219 -4.71 -14.94 -10.65
C PRO A 219 -3.61 -14.01 -11.13
N ARG A 220 -3.52 -13.80 -12.44
CA ARG A 220 -2.78 -12.67 -13.00
C ARG A 220 -3.49 -11.43 -12.46
N ILE A 221 -3.17 -11.05 -11.22
CA ILE A 221 -3.74 -9.88 -10.53
C ILE A 221 -3.32 -8.61 -11.26
N PHE A 222 -2.26 -8.71 -12.06
CA PHE A 222 -1.83 -7.69 -12.98
C PHE A 222 -2.01 -8.29 -14.38
N PRO A 223 -2.97 -7.78 -15.19
CA PRO A 223 -3.03 -8.11 -16.61
C PRO A 223 -1.69 -7.82 -17.30
#